data_AF-K6URV4-F1
#
_entry.id   AF-K6URV4-F1
#
_cell.length_a   1.000
_cell.length_b   1.000
_cell.length_c   1.000
_cell.angle_alpha   90.00
_cell.angle_beta   90.00
_cell.angle_gamma   90.00
#
_symmetry.space_group_name_H-M   'P 1'
#
loop_
_entity.id
_entity.type
_entity.pdbx_description
1 polymer ?
#
loop_
_entity_poly.entity_id
_entity_poly.type
_entity_poly.pdbx_seq_one_letter_code
_entity_poly.pdbx_strand_id
1 'polypeptide(L)'
;MEEQGDCILTFSSYEEYVKSKITPADLFYIEDEELVFDIFSLGLQSRGVLSCEDFNSTYQKKKKESLKKAEERKADVEQYDINSLTDHTMNFFYAINCHLHFCEENKICSILFIRYVNKNQSEISSYIDVNSEKVRKKINQKKYIYASKNDLAYFNWHNNYSCTNNSENFEMVVNKQVGLLFKYTRGGKYFILNPVRRETKIRLSDNISEGRASVGLSPGEGEKMISLCDGVERVELRDENYLQCILYALRV
;
A
#
# COMPACT_ATOMS: atom_id res chain seq x y z
N MET A 1 20.89 0.08 -24.84
CA MET A 1 21.20 -1.04 -23.94
C MET A 1 21.62 -0.42 -22.63
N GLU A 2 20.73 -0.51 -21.64
CA GLU A 2 20.91 0.03 -20.30
C GLU A 2 21.84 -0.92 -19.53
N GLU A 3 23.11 -0.56 -19.38
CA GLU A 3 24.04 -1.35 -18.59
C GLU A 3 23.85 -1.05 -17.09
N GLN A 4 23.47 -2.12 -16.39
CA GLN A 4 23.70 -2.42 -14.99
C GLN A 4 24.44 -1.33 -14.21
N GLY A 5 23.67 -0.49 -13.53
CA GLY A 5 24.17 0.28 -12.41
C GLY A 5 24.55 -0.66 -11.28
N ASP A 6 25.75 -1.24 -11.34
CA ASP A 6 26.34 -1.98 -10.23
C ASP A 6 26.24 -1.14 -8.96
N CYS A 7 25.63 -1.71 -7.93
CA CYS A 7 25.42 -1.02 -6.69
C CYS A 7 26.79 -0.84 -6.02
N ILE A 8 27.46 0.31 -6.23
CA ILE A 8 28.79 0.69 -5.71
C ILE A 8 29.04 0.29 -4.23
N LEU A 9 27.98 0.13 -3.43
CA LEU A 9 28.02 -0.35 -2.05
C LEU A 9 28.38 -1.83 -1.88
N THR A 10 28.36 -2.65 -2.94
CA THR A 10 28.73 -4.07 -2.88
C THR A 10 30.22 -4.28 -2.78
N PHE A 11 31.02 -3.28 -3.15
CA PHE A 11 32.49 -3.36 -3.12
C PHE A 11 33.01 -2.84 -1.78
N SER A 12 34.00 -3.53 -1.22
CA SER A 12 34.65 -3.18 0.05
C SER A 12 35.75 -2.12 -0.14
N SER A 13 36.33 -2.03 -1.33
CA SER A 13 37.39 -1.07 -1.66
C SER A 13 37.32 -0.61 -3.13
N TYR A 14 38.02 0.48 -3.45
CA TYR A 14 38.20 0.95 -4.83
C TYR A 14 38.93 -0.10 -5.69
N GLU A 15 39.91 -0.78 -5.10
CA GLU A 15 40.68 -1.83 -5.76
C GLU A 15 39.78 -2.99 -6.23
N GLU A 16 38.84 -3.42 -5.37
CA GLU A 16 37.87 -4.47 -5.71
C GLU A 16 36.94 -4.03 -6.85
N TYR A 17 36.50 -2.76 -6.82
CA TYR A 17 35.70 -2.17 -7.89
C TYR A 17 36.47 -2.14 -9.22
N VAL A 18 37.72 -1.68 -9.22
CA VAL A 18 38.56 -1.67 -10.43
C VAL A 18 38.79 -3.08 -10.96
N LYS A 19 39.14 -4.04 -10.09
CA LYS A 19 39.31 -5.46 -10.46
C LYS A 19 38.05 -6.08 -11.05
N SER A 20 36.86 -5.69 -10.59
CA SER A 20 35.59 -6.15 -11.17
C SER A 20 35.36 -5.69 -12.61
N LYS A 21 36.06 -4.63 -13.05
CA LYS A 21 35.97 -4.07 -14.41
C LYS A 21 37.07 -4.56 -15.35
N ILE A 22 38.09 -5.23 -14.82
CA ILE A 22 39.13 -5.89 -15.61
C ILE A 22 38.56 -7.17 -16.22
N THR A 23 38.66 -7.32 -17.53
CA THR A 23 38.22 -8.52 -18.24
C THR A 23 39.39 -9.46 -18.54
N PRO A 24 39.15 -10.75 -18.78
CA PRO A 24 40.20 -11.68 -19.19
C PRO A 24 40.95 -11.26 -20.47
N ALA A 25 40.30 -10.50 -21.35
CA ALA A 25 40.95 -9.96 -22.54
C ALA A 25 42.00 -8.90 -22.19
N ASP A 26 41.74 -8.05 -21.19
CA ASP A 26 42.67 -7.00 -20.77
C ASP A 26 43.95 -7.63 -20.18
N LEU A 27 43.77 -8.69 -19.37
CA LEU A 27 44.86 -9.51 -18.84
C LEU A 27 45.64 -10.23 -19.94
N PHE A 28 44.95 -10.74 -20.98
CA PHE A 28 45.58 -11.41 -22.11
C PHE A 28 46.45 -10.49 -22.96
N TYR A 29 46.05 -9.23 -23.17
CA TYR A 29 46.79 -8.30 -24.03
C TYR A 29 47.90 -7.55 -23.32
N ILE A 30 47.76 -7.28 -22.02
CA ILE A 30 48.74 -6.51 -21.25
C ILE A 30 49.72 -7.44 -20.51
N GLU A 31 49.31 -8.68 -20.20
CA GLU A 31 50.10 -9.73 -19.54
C GLU A 31 50.63 -9.38 -18.13
N ASP A 32 50.48 -8.14 -17.69
CA ASP A 32 50.91 -7.60 -16.39
C ASP A 32 49.69 -7.07 -15.61
N GLU A 33 49.35 -7.74 -14.52
CA GLU A 33 48.20 -7.41 -13.67
C GLU A 33 48.31 -6.03 -13.01
N GLU A 34 49.53 -5.63 -12.60
CA GLU A 34 49.77 -4.35 -11.94
C GLU A 34 49.61 -3.22 -12.96
N LEU A 35 50.14 -3.41 -14.16
CA LEU A 35 50.00 -2.45 -15.25
C LEU A 35 48.54 -2.29 -15.70
N VAL A 36 47.78 -3.38 -15.79
CA VAL A 36 46.33 -3.32 -16.09
C VAL A 36 45.59 -2.53 -15.02
N PHE A 37 45.90 -2.78 -13.75
CA PHE A 37 45.28 -2.08 -12.62
C PHE A 37 45.59 -0.59 -12.64
N ASP A 38 46.84 -0.20 -12.90
CA ASP A 38 47.27 1.19 -12.98
C ASP A 38 46.59 1.92 -14.15
N ILE A 39 46.51 1.29 -15.32
CA ILE A 39 45.82 1.83 -16.50
C ILE A 39 44.35 2.14 -16.20
N PHE A 40 43.65 1.23 -15.52
CA PHE A 40 42.25 1.42 -15.14
C PHE A 40 42.10 2.44 -14.00
N SER A 41 43.03 2.45 -13.05
CA SER A 41 43.04 3.38 -11.92
C SER A 41 43.28 4.83 -12.34
N LEU A 42 44.04 5.04 -13.42
CA LEU A 42 44.29 6.35 -14.04
C LEU A 42 43.06 6.91 -14.78
N GLY A 43 41.97 6.16 -14.87
CA GLY A 43 40.69 6.67 -15.37
C GLY A 43 40.70 6.99 -16.86
N LEU A 44 41.46 6.25 -17.67
CA LEU A 44 41.37 6.33 -19.13
C LEU A 44 39.92 6.00 -19.54
N GLN A 45 39.19 7.04 -19.93
CA GLN A 45 37.72 7.14 -19.95
C GLN A 45 36.98 6.20 -20.92
N SER A 46 37.63 5.18 -21.47
CA SER A 46 37.08 4.34 -22.53
C SER A 46 36.01 3.35 -22.05
N ARG A 47 35.93 3.04 -20.74
CA ARG A 47 34.97 2.05 -20.18
C ARG A 47 34.12 2.54 -18.99
N GLY A 48 34.08 3.86 -18.72
CA GLY A 48 33.21 4.42 -17.68
C GLY A 48 33.56 4.02 -16.23
N VAL A 49 34.82 3.66 -15.98
CA VAL A 49 35.34 3.40 -14.63
C VAL A 49 35.48 4.72 -13.88
N LEU A 50 34.92 4.79 -12.67
CA LEU A 50 35.02 5.97 -11.83
C LEU A 50 36.46 6.16 -11.35
N SER A 51 36.90 7.42 -11.24
CA SER A 51 38.16 7.73 -10.55
C SER A 51 38.09 7.34 -9.08
N CYS A 52 39.25 7.20 -8.42
CA CYS A 52 39.30 6.91 -6.97
C CYS A 52 38.55 7.98 -6.16
N GLU A 53 38.64 9.25 -6.55
CA GLU A 53 37.92 10.36 -5.90
C GLU A 53 36.41 10.26 -6.11
N ASP A 54 35.97 10.00 -7.35
CA ASP A 54 34.55 9.89 -7.68
C ASP A 54 33.90 8.65 -7.06
N PHE A 55 34.63 7.53 -7.03
CA PHE A 55 34.21 6.31 -6.35
C PHE A 55 34.00 6.58 -4.86
N ASN A 56 34.99 7.16 -4.19
CA ASN A 56 34.90 7.46 -2.76
C ASN A 56 33.78 8.46 -2.46
N SER A 57 33.63 9.51 -3.26
CA SER A 57 32.54 10.48 -3.13
C SER A 57 31.17 9.82 -3.26
N THR A 58 30.98 9.01 -4.30
CA THR A 58 29.72 8.31 -4.57
C THR A 58 29.43 7.24 -3.53
N TYR A 59 30.43 6.48 -3.11
CA TYR A 59 30.34 5.46 -2.06
C TYR A 59 29.91 6.09 -0.73
N GLN A 60 30.58 7.18 -0.32
CA GLN A 60 30.23 7.88 0.92
C GLN A 60 28.85 8.51 0.87
N LYS A 61 28.45 9.07 -0.29
CA LYS A 61 27.10 9.62 -0.48
C LYS A 61 26.04 8.52 -0.38
N LYS A 62 26.20 7.41 -1.10
CA LYS A 62 25.27 6.26 -1.06
C LYS A 62 25.22 5.60 0.33
N LYS A 63 26.36 5.54 1.04
CA LYS A 63 26.44 5.03 2.42
C LYS A 63 25.71 5.94 3.40
N LYS A 64 25.85 7.27 3.27
CA LYS A 64 25.08 8.23 4.08
C LYS A 64 23.58 8.15 3.76
N GLU A 65 23.21 7.98 2.50
CA GLU A 65 21.80 7.80 2.10
C GLU A 65 21.21 6.48 2.63
N SER A 66 21.97 5.38 2.62
CA SER A 66 21.51 4.10 3.18
C SER A 66 21.41 4.14 4.70
N LEU A 67 22.34 4.81 5.38
CA LEU A 67 22.30 5.07 6.82
C LEU A 67 21.11 5.94 7.19
N LYS A 68 20.86 7.06 6.48
CA LYS A 68 19.67 7.89 6.70
C LYS A 68 18.38 7.10 6.52
N LYS A 69 18.27 6.30 5.46
CA LYS A 69 17.11 5.40 5.26
C LYS A 69 16.98 4.31 6.35
N ALA A 70 18.08 3.92 6.99
CA ALA A 70 18.06 2.96 8.10
C ALA A 70 17.75 3.62 9.44
N GLU A 71 18.20 4.85 9.65
CA GLU A 71 17.90 5.71 10.80
C GLU A 71 16.44 6.17 10.78
N GLU A 72 15.90 6.57 9.62
CA GLU A 72 14.46 6.83 9.40
C GLU A 72 13.64 5.58 9.74
N ARG A 73 14.09 4.39 9.34
CA ARG A 73 13.45 3.11 9.70
C ARG A 73 13.57 2.72 11.18
N LYS A 74 14.55 3.25 11.91
CA LYS A 74 14.76 2.99 13.36
C LYS A 74 14.12 4.05 14.25
N ALA A 75 13.91 5.26 13.75
CA ALA A 75 13.26 6.35 14.45
C ALA A 75 11.73 6.18 14.52
N ASP A 76 11.13 5.48 13.56
CA ASP A 76 9.69 5.25 13.45
C ASP A 76 9.21 3.90 14.02
N VAL A 77 9.79 3.40 15.13
CA VAL A 77 9.03 2.45 15.96
C VAL A 77 8.06 3.26 16.82
N GLU A 78 7.11 3.94 16.17
CA GLU A 78 5.93 4.46 16.85
C GLU A 78 5.19 3.23 17.40
N GLN A 79 5.30 3.02 18.71
CA GLN A 79 4.61 1.92 19.36
C GLN A 79 3.12 2.29 19.47
N TYR A 80 2.31 1.77 18.54
CA TYR A 80 0.85 1.94 18.58
C TYR A 80 0.22 1.01 19.63
N ASP A 81 -0.73 1.54 20.40
CA ASP A 81 -1.61 0.72 21.25
C ASP A 81 -2.86 0.34 20.44
N ILE A 82 -3.25 -0.94 20.50
CA ILE A 82 -4.46 -1.43 19.86
C ILE A 82 -5.73 -0.75 20.40
N ASN A 83 -5.70 -0.28 21.64
CA ASN A 83 -6.82 0.46 22.23
C ASN A 83 -7.05 1.82 21.53
N SER A 84 -6.01 2.39 20.93
CA SER A 84 -6.09 3.65 20.19
C SER A 84 -6.93 3.55 18.92
N LEU A 85 -7.22 2.34 18.42
CA LEU A 85 -8.14 2.13 17.30
C LEU A 85 -9.54 2.69 17.59
N THR A 86 -9.94 2.70 18.87
CA THR A 86 -11.26 3.15 19.31
C THR A 86 -11.30 4.61 19.78
N ASP A 87 -10.16 5.31 19.73
CA ASP A 87 -10.04 6.67 20.24
C ASP A 87 -10.42 7.70 19.18
N HIS A 88 -11.52 8.41 19.43
CA HIS A 88 -12.06 9.46 18.57
C HIS A 88 -11.37 10.84 18.76
N THR A 89 -10.50 10.97 19.75
CA THR A 89 -9.78 12.21 20.07
C THR A 89 -8.47 12.35 19.31
N MET A 90 -8.01 11.26 18.70
CA MET A 90 -6.75 11.21 17.95
C MET A 90 -6.83 12.02 16.65
N ASN A 91 -5.71 12.63 16.28
CA ASN A 91 -5.61 13.31 14.99
C ASN A 91 -5.69 12.31 13.84
N PHE A 92 -6.11 12.80 12.67
CA PHE A 92 -6.31 11.97 11.47
C PHE A 92 -5.09 11.12 11.10
N PHE A 93 -3.90 11.72 11.03
CA PHE A 93 -2.69 11.01 10.60
C PHE A 93 -2.29 9.90 11.57
N TYR A 94 -2.38 10.15 12.87
CA TYR A 94 -2.09 9.18 13.91
C TYR A 94 -3.07 8.00 13.85
N ALA A 95 -4.37 8.30 13.74
CA ALA A 95 -5.40 7.26 13.62
C ALA A 95 -5.17 6.39 12.38
N ILE A 96 -4.91 6.98 11.21
CA ILE A 96 -4.66 6.19 9.99
C ILE A 96 -3.36 5.37 10.10
N ASN A 97 -2.29 5.93 10.66
CA ASN A 97 -1.04 5.20 10.89
C ASN A 97 -1.22 4.01 11.83
N CYS A 98 -1.95 4.19 12.93
CA CYS A 98 -2.30 3.12 13.86
C CYS A 98 -3.06 1.99 13.14
N HIS A 99 -4.05 2.32 12.33
CA HIS A 99 -4.78 1.33 11.54
C HIS A 99 -3.90 0.65 10.48
N LEU A 100 -3.03 1.39 9.78
CA LEU A 100 -2.08 0.84 8.82
C LEU A 100 -1.15 -0.19 9.47
N HIS A 101 -0.59 0.14 10.64
CA HIS A 101 0.28 -0.75 11.41
C HIS A 101 -0.44 -2.07 11.75
N PHE A 102 -1.63 -2.00 12.34
CA PHE A 102 -2.36 -3.22 12.72
C PHE A 102 -2.94 -4.00 11.52
N CYS A 103 -3.14 -3.35 10.36
CA CYS A 103 -3.44 -4.04 9.12
C CYS A 103 -2.21 -4.81 8.58
N GLU A 104 -1.00 -4.24 8.67
CA GLU A 104 0.25 -4.93 8.30
C GLU A 104 0.53 -6.16 9.15
N GLU A 105 0.34 -6.02 10.46
CA GLU A 105 0.43 -7.12 11.40
C GLU A 105 -0.72 -8.12 11.25
N ASN A 106 -1.76 -7.75 10.48
CA ASN A 106 -2.96 -8.51 10.23
C ASN A 106 -3.71 -8.89 11.50
N LYS A 107 -3.77 -7.96 12.46
CA LYS A 107 -4.62 -8.06 13.64
C LYS A 107 -6.02 -7.50 13.36
N ILE A 108 -6.12 -6.58 12.39
CA ILE A 108 -7.39 -6.00 11.93
C ILE A 108 -7.44 -5.95 10.40
N CYS A 109 -8.64 -5.80 9.87
CA CYS A 109 -8.87 -5.21 8.55
C CYS A 109 -9.67 -3.92 8.74
N SER A 110 -9.33 -2.86 7.99
CA SER A 110 -9.93 -1.54 8.19
C SER A 110 -10.34 -0.85 6.90
N ILE A 111 -11.49 -0.18 6.98
CA ILE A 111 -12.09 0.60 5.89
C ILE A 111 -12.28 2.03 6.39
N LEU A 112 -11.83 2.99 5.60
CA LEU A 112 -12.01 4.41 5.83
C LEU A 112 -13.17 4.91 4.99
N PHE A 113 -14.19 5.50 5.63
CA PHE A 113 -15.18 6.31 4.97
C PHE A 113 -14.84 7.78 5.09
N ILE A 114 -14.84 8.49 3.96
CA ILE A 114 -14.73 9.95 3.93
C ILE A 114 -15.89 10.56 3.17
N ARG A 115 -16.30 11.76 3.59
CA ARG A 115 -17.23 12.65 2.89
C ARG A 115 -16.71 14.07 2.96
N TYR A 116 -16.65 14.77 1.83
CA TYR A 116 -16.14 16.14 1.77
C TYR A 116 -16.73 16.90 0.58
N VAL A 117 -16.58 18.22 0.59
CA VAL A 117 -16.91 19.08 -0.56
C VAL A 117 -15.64 19.29 -1.36
N ASN A 118 -15.67 18.94 -2.65
CA ASN A 118 -14.52 19.15 -3.53
C ASN A 118 -14.41 20.62 -3.97
N LYS A 119 -13.35 20.94 -4.73
CA LYS A 119 -13.13 22.30 -5.26
C LYS A 119 -14.26 22.80 -6.18
N ASN A 120 -15.05 21.90 -6.75
CA ASN A 120 -16.17 22.20 -7.64
C ASN A 120 -17.49 22.31 -6.87
N GLN A 121 -17.45 22.45 -5.53
CA GLN A 121 -18.64 22.50 -4.66
C GLN A 121 -19.53 21.25 -4.77
N SER A 122 -18.98 20.14 -5.27
CA SER A 122 -19.67 18.86 -5.32
C SER A 122 -19.28 18.06 -4.10
N GLU A 123 -20.29 17.56 -3.40
CA GLU A 123 -20.08 16.67 -2.28
C GLU A 123 -19.73 15.26 -2.81
N ILE A 124 -18.68 14.68 -2.25
CA ILE A 124 -18.16 13.36 -2.63
C ILE A 124 -18.01 12.52 -1.37
N SER A 125 -18.39 11.25 -1.46
CA SER A 125 -18.08 10.26 -0.42
C SER A 125 -17.42 9.02 -0.99
N SER A 126 -16.63 8.33 -0.17
CA SER A 126 -15.99 7.09 -0.58
C SER A 126 -15.67 6.18 0.59
N TYR A 127 -15.74 4.87 0.35
CA TYR A 127 -15.17 3.82 1.20
C TYR A 127 -13.83 3.38 0.61
N ILE A 128 -12.79 3.40 1.42
CA ILE A 128 -11.40 3.23 1.01
C ILE A 128 -10.77 2.12 1.85
N ASP A 129 -10.05 1.22 1.19
CA ASP A 129 -9.20 0.25 1.87
C ASP A 129 -8.01 0.97 2.52
N VAL A 130 -7.95 0.94 3.86
CA VAL A 130 -6.86 1.57 4.62
C VAL A 130 -5.53 0.94 4.28
N ASN A 131 -5.49 -0.38 4.04
CA ASN A 131 -4.27 -1.13 3.77
C ASN A 131 -3.81 -1.07 2.29
N SER A 132 -4.24 -0.04 1.54
CA SER A 132 -3.88 0.13 0.14
C SER A 132 -2.61 0.96 -0.07
N GLU A 133 -1.90 0.71 -1.17
CA GLU A 133 -0.69 1.47 -1.53
C GLU A 133 -0.95 2.99 -1.66
N LYS A 134 -2.15 3.37 -2.14
CA LYS A 134 -2.60 4.75 -2.25
C LYS A 134 -2.58 5.44 -0.88
N VAL A 135 -3.16 4.81 0.14
CA VAL A 135 -3.25 5.36 1.50
C VAL A 135 -1.86 5.50 2.11
N ARG A 136 -1.04 4.45 2.03
CA ARG A 136 0.35 4.44 2.52
C ARG A 136 1.18 5.59 1.95
N LYS A 137 1.15 5.77 0.63
CA LYS A 137 1.86 6.86 -0.05
C LYS A 137 1.40 8.24 0.42
N LYS A 138 0.10 8.41 0.67
CA LYS A 138 -0.46 9.69 1.15
C LYS A 138 -0.04 10.00 2.57
N ILE A 139 -0.14 9.02 3.47
CA ILE A 139 0.16 9.19 4.88
C ILE A 139 1.65 9.38 5.13
N ASN A 140 2.52 8.65 4.42
CA ASN A 140 3.98 8.86 4.48
C ASN A 140 4.39 10.27 4.03
N GLN A 141 3.59 10.90 3.14
CA GLN A 141 3.80 12.27 2.70
C GLN A 141 3.06 13.31 3.58
N LYS A 142 2.42 12.88 4.68
CA LYS A 142 1.55 13.70 5.53
C LYS A 142 0.48 14.46 4.72
N LYS A 143 -0.15 13.78 3.77
CA LYS A 143 -1.20 14.34 2.91
C LYS A 143 -2.56 13.68 3.19
N TYR A 144 -3.60 14.50 3.13
CA TYR A 144 -4.98 14.04 3.21
C TYR A 144 -5.35 13.11 2.05
N ILE A 145 -6.29 12.22 2.35
CA ILE A 145 -6.82 11.22 1.44
C ILE A 145 -8.09 11.77 0.79
N TYR A 146 -8.22 11.62 -0.52
CA TYR A 146 -9.41 12.03 -1.26
C TYR A 146 -9.96 10.84 -2.05
N ALA A 147 -11.26 10.91 -2.30
CA ALA A 147 -11.99 9.88 -3.01
C ALA A 147 -11.47 9.73 -4.45
N SER A 148 -11.45 8.49 -4.90
CA SER A 148 -11.08 8.05 -6.23
C SER A 148 -12.15 7.09 -6.74
N LYS A 149 -12.37 7.07 -8.05
CA LYS A 149 -13.28 6.12 -8.69
C LYS A 149 -12.83 4.66 -8.58
N ASN A 150 -11.57 4.43 -8.18
CA ASN A 150 -10.98 3.11 -7.97
C ASN A 150 -11.05 2.66 -6.50
N ASP A 151 -11.64 3.46 -5.61
CA ASP A 151 -11.83 3.06 -4.21
C ASP A 151 -12.94 1.98 -4.10
N LEU A 152 -13.10 1.38 -2.92
CA LEU A 152 -14.04 0.27 -2.71
C LEU A 152 -15.47 0.64 -3.09
N ALA A 153 -15.87 1.85 -2.71
CA ALA A 153 -17.07 2.48 -3.23
C ALA A 153 -16.85 3.99 -3.34
N TYR A 154 -17.38 4.57 -4.42
CA TYR A 154 -17.32 6.00 -4.70
C TYR A 154 -18.73 6.49 -4.97
N PHE A 155 -19.06 7.66 -4.44
CA PHE A 155 -20.33 8.33 -4.73
C PHE A 155 -20.14 9.84 -4.89
N ASN A 156 -20.67 10.37 -5.97
CA ASN A 156 -20.79 11.80 -6.21
C ASN A 156 -22.25 12.22 -6.03
N TRP A 157 -22.49 13.01 -4.99
CA TRP A 157 -23.84 13.42 -4.58
C TRP A 157 -24.48 14.43 -5.54
N HIS A 158 -23.66 15.15 -6.33
CA HIS A 158 -24.18 16.15 -7.25
C HIS A 158 -24.86 15.52 -8.47
N ASN A 159 -24.27 14.46 -9.03
CA ASN A 159 -24.78 13.80 -10.24
C ASN A 159 -25.26 12.36 -10.00
N ASN A 160 -25.30 11.91 -8.75
CA ASN A 160 -25.64 10.54 -8.34
C ASN A 160 -24.78 9.45 -8.99
N TYR A 161 -23.59 9.79 -9.49
CA TYR A 161 -22.70 8.79 -10.05
C TYR A 161 -22.09 7.94 -8.93
N SER A 162 -22.19 6.62 -9.08
CA SER A 162 -21.67 5.65 -8.12
C SER A 162 -20.87 4.56 -8.84
N CYS A 163 -19.85 4.03 -8.17
CA CYS A 163 -19.16 2.82 -8.61
C CYS A 163 -18.60 2.06 -7.40
N THR A 164 -18.42 0.75 -7.56
CA THR A 164 -17.82 -0.14 -6.56
C THR A 164 -16.70 -0.94 -7.19
N ASN A 165 -15.60 -1.16 -6.45
CA ASN A 165 -14.45 -1.90 -6.95
C ASN A 165 -13.89 -2.81 -5.86
N ASN A 166 -13.19 -3.86 -6.28
CA ASN A 166 -12.38 -4.66 -5.37
C ASN A 166 -11.03 -3.98 -5.10
N SER A 167 -10.45 -4.25 -3.94
CA SER A 167 -9.03 -3.99 -3.65
C SER A 167 -8.27 -5.30 -3.47
N GLU A 168 -6.97 -5.21 -3.18
CA GLU A 168 -6.15 -6.37 -2.82
C GLU A 168 -6.65 -7.07 -1.54
N ASN A 169 -7.20 -6.29 -0.60
CA ASN A 169 -7.64 -6.79 0.72
C ASN A 169 -9.15 -7.06 0.79
N PHE A 170 -9.96 -6.48 -0.10
CA PHE A 170 -11.42 -6.58 -0.04
C PHE A 170 -12.06 -6.90 -1.39
N GLU A 171 -13.03 -7.82 -1.35
CA GLU A 171 -13.98 -8.04 -2.43
C GLU A 171 -15.31 -7.38 -2.06
N MET A 172 -15.77 -6.49 -2.94
CA MET A 172 -17.03 -5.78 -2.81
C MET A 172 -18.16 -6.61 -3.38
N VAL A 173 -19.22 -6.76 -2.58
CA VAL A 173 -20.43 -7.48 -2.98
C VAL A 173 -21.63 -6.57 -2.75
N VAL A 174 -22.40 -6.31 -3.80
CA VAL A 174 -23.67 -5.60 -3.69
C VAL A 174 -24.77 -6.64 -3.53
N ASN A 175 -25.48 -6.62 -2.40
CA ASN A 175 -26.54 -7.56 -2.09
C ASN A 175 -27.89 -6.83 -1.98
N LYS A 176 -28.94 -7.40 -2.57
CA LYS A 176 -30.27 -6.78 -2.61
C LYS A 176 -30.89 -6.53 -1.23
N GLN A 177 -30.57 -7.36 -0.24
CA GLN A 177 -31.18 -7.27 1.09
C GLN A 177 -30.42 -6.34 2.03
N VAL A 178 -29.08 -6.36 1.96
CA VAL A 178 -28.21 -5.67 2.94
C VAL A 178 -27.41 -4.51 2.35
N GLY A 179 -27.48 -4.28 1.04
CA GLY A 179 -26.71 -3.24 0.36
C GLY A 179 -25.25 -3.65 0.16
N LEU A 180 -24.31 -2.85 0.66
CA LEU A 180 -22.87 -3.11 0.50
C LEU A 180 -22.37 -4.14 1.52
N LEU A 181 -21.77 -5.20 1.00
CA LEU A 181 -21.13 -6.26 1.75
C LEU A 181 -19.63 -6.28 1.43
N PHE A 182 -18.83 -6.37 2.50
CA PHE A 182 -17.38 -6.37 2.41
C PHE A 182 -16.88 -7.78 2.75
N LYS A 183 -16.11 -8.37 1.85
CA LYS A 183 -15.42 -9.64 2.12
C LYS A 183 -13.94 -9.37 2.25
N TYR A 184 -13.38 -9.65 3.42
CA TYR A 184 -11.93 -9.61 3.63
C TYR A 184 -11.28 -10.83 2.96
N THR A 185 -10.41 -10.60 1.98
CA THR A 185 -9.88 -11.65 1.09
C THR A 185 -9.09 -12.71 1.84
N ARG A 186 -8.22 -12.29 2.77
CA ARG A 186 -7.32 -13.18 3.50
C ARG A 186 -8.02 -14.10 4.51
N GLY A 187 -9.11 -13.64 5.11
CA GLY A 187 -9.88 -14.40 6.10
C GLY A 187 -11.17 -15.03 5.57
N GLY A 188 -11.60 -14.65 4.35
CA GLY A 188 -12.91 -15.04 3.81
C GLY A 188 -14.11 -14.53 4.64
N LYS A 189 -13.88 -13.62 5.58
CA LYS A 189 -14.88 -13.06 6.49
C LYS A 189 -15.72 -12.03 5.76
N TYR A 190 -17.04 -12.12 5.90
CA TYR A 190 -18.00 -11.19 5.32
C TYR A 190 -18.59 -10.31 6.42
N PHE A 191 -18.67 -9.00 6.22
CA PHE A 191 -19.22 -8.08 7.20
C PHE A 191 -19.88 -6.86 6.55
N ILE A 192 -20.77 -6.23 7.31
CA ILE A 192 -21.43 -4.98 6.96
C ILE A 192 -20.98 -3.88 7.92
N LEU A 193 -20.83 -2.66 7.43
CA LEU A 193 -20.28 -1.56 8.24
C LEU A 193 -21.28 -1.00 9.25
N ASN A 194 -22.58 -1.12 8.97
CA ASN A 194 -23.66 -0.71 9.86
C ASN A 194 -24.61 -1.91 10.07
N PRO A 195 -24.37 -2.76 11.08
CA PRO A 195 -25.23 -3.91 11.32
C PRO A 195 -26.61 -3.49 11.80
N VAL A 196 -27.64 -3.71 10.97
CA VAL A 196 -29.05 -3.43 11.32
C VAL A 196 -29.67 -4.59 12.12
N ARG A 197 -29.12 -5.82 12.01
CA ARG A 197 -29.63 -7.03 12.67
C ARG A 197 -28.49 -8.00 13.00
N ARG A 198 -28.39 -8.42 14.27
CA ARG A 198 -27.45 -9.47 14.72
C ARG A 198 -27.81 -10.80 14.04
N GLU A 199 -26.81 -11.56 13.62
CA GLU A 199 -26.95 -12.92 13.04
C GLU A 199 -27.79 -13.04 11.75
N THR A 200 -27.61 -12.10 10.81
CA THR A 200 -28.28 -12.21 9.49
C THR A 200 -27.52 -13.20 8.61
N LYS A 201 -28.15 -14.34 8.27
CA LYS A 201 -27.64 -15.23 7.22
C LYS A 201 -28.06 -14.68 5.86
N ILE A 202 -27.10 -14.43 4.98
CA ILE A 202 -27.35 -13.87 3.64
C ILE A 202 -27.23 -14.98 2.59
N ARG A 203 -28.17 -14.98 1.63
CA ARG A 203 -28.09 -15.83 0.45
C ARG A 203 -27.19 -15.20 -0.60
N LEU A 204 -26.23 -15.98 -1.10
CA LEU A 204 -25.36 -15.55 -2.20
C LEU A 204 -26.12 -15.28 -3.51
N SER A 205 -27.28 -15.92 -3.70
CA SER A 205 -28.16 -15.70 -4.86
C SER A 205 -28.73 -14.28 -4.93
N ASP A 206 -28.73 -13.54 -3.83
CA ASP A 206 -29.26 -12.16 -3.76
C ASP A 206 -28.21 -11.10 -4.14
N ASN A 207 -27.01 -11.53 -4.52
CA ASN A 207 -25.95 -10.64 -5.00
C ASN A 207 -26.30 -10.08 -6.38
N ILE A 208 -26.09 -8.79 -6.56
CA ILE A 208 -26.19 -8.10 -7.84
C ILE A 208 -24.82 -8.21 -8.49
N SER A 209 -24.65 -9.14 -9.42
CA SER A 209 -23.46 -9.20 -10.27
C SER A 209 -23.55 -8.12 -11.33
N GLU A 210 -22.59 -7.19 -11.37
CA GLU A 210 -22.42 -6.31 -12.52
C GLU A 210 -21.99 -7.15 -13.74
N GLY A 211 -22.93 -7.43 -14.65
CA GLY A 211 -22.63 -7.74 -16.04
C GLY A 211 -21.78 -8.97 -16.34
N ARG A 212 -22.16 -10.16 -15.87
CA ARG A 212 -22.08 -11.40 -16.66
C ARG A 212 -23.35 -12.18 -16.42
N ALA A 213 -24.07 -12.51 -17.50
CA ALA A 213 -25.20 -13.41 -17.42
C ALA A 213 -24.82 -14.63 -16.58
N SER A 214 -25.61 -14.95 -15.57
CA SER A 214 -25.57 -16.25 -14.91
C SER A 214 -25.92 -17.30 -15.96
N VAL A 215 -24.91 -17.79 -16.67
CA VAL A 215 -24.98 -19.02 -17.43
C VAL A 215 -25.24 -20.13 -16.42
N GLY A 216 -26.47 -20.63 -16.44
CA GLY A 216 -26.91 -21.92 -15.90
C GLY A 216 -26.35 -22.33 -14.55
N LEU A 217 -27.03 -21.96 -13.46
CA LEU A 217 -27.01 -22.80 -12.26
C LEU A 217 -27.87 -24.03 -12.54
N SER A 218 -27.22 -25.19 -12.60
CA SER A 218 -27.87 -26.49 -12.58
C SER A 218 -28.70 -26.62 -11.28
N PRO A 219 -29.92 -27.18 -11.34
CA PRO A 219 -30.76 -27.34 -10.16
C PRO A 219 -30.21 -28.51 -9.33
N GLY A 220 -29.30 -28.23 -8.40
CA GLY A 220 -28.72 -29.28 -7.56
C GLY A 220 -27.72 -28.83 -6.49
N GLU A 221 -27.11 -27.64 -6.60
CA GLU A 221 -26.24 -27.12 -5.53
C GLU A 221 -27.08 -26.37 -4.50
N GLY A 222 -27.10 -26.86 -3.25
CA GLY A 222 -27.83 -26.21 -2.16
C GLY A 222 -27.44 -24.74 -1.99
N GLU A 223 -28.41 -23.88 -1.69
CA GLU A 223 -28.18 -22.44 -1.51
C GLU A 223 -27.05 -22.18 -0.50
N LYS A 224 -25.96 -21.59 -0.96
CA LYS A 224 -24.81 -21.28 -0.12
C LYS A 224 -25.12 -20.04 0.73
N MET A 225 -25.37 -20.27 2.02
CA MET A 225 -25.59 -19.23 3.02
C MET A 225 -24.25 -18.69 3.52
N ILE A 226 -24.14 -17.37 3.66
CA ILE A 226 -23.01 -16.70 4.31
C ILE A 226 -23.44 -16.20 5.68
N SER A 227 -22.60 -16.46 6.69
CA SER A 227 -22.68 -15.82 8.00
C SER A 227 -21.93 -14.49 8.00
N LEU A 228 -22.59 -13.42 8.44
CA LEU A 228 -21.93 -12.14 8.68
C LEU A 228 -21.13 -12.17 9.98
N CYS A 229 -19.92 -11.64 9.95
CA CYS A 229 -19.16 -11.32 11.13
C CYS A 229 -19.76 -10.06 11.79
N ASP A 230 -20.04 -10.18 13.08
CA ASP A 230 -20.36 -9.06 13.95
C ASP A 230 -19.07 -8.47 14.56
N GLY A 231 -19.19 -7.30 15.22
CA GLY A 231 -18.07 -6.69 15.95
C GLY A 231 -17.19 -5.75 15.13
N VAL A 232 -17.73 -5.15 14.08
CA VAL A 232 -17.07 -4.02 13.39
C VAL A 232 -17.10 -2.81 14.32
N GLU A 233 -15.92 -2.39 14.78
CA GLU A 233 -15.72 -1.17 15.56
C GLU A 233 -15.84 0.05 14.61
N ARG A 234 -16.64 1.05 14.99
CA ARG A 234 -16.86 2.30 14.22
C ARG A 234 -16.37 3.49 15.03
N VAL A 235 -15.45 4.26 14.47
CA VAL A 235 -14.85 5.44 15.11
C VAL A 235 -14.94 6.62 14.16
N GLU A 236 -15.49 7.72 14.64
CA GLU A 236 -15.63 8.95 13.85
C GLU A 236 -14.54 9.95 14.27
N LEU A 237 -13.70 10.31 13.32
CA LEU A 237 -12.62 11.27 13.49
C LEU A 237 -13.12 12.67 13.14
N ARG A 238 -12.80 13.65 13.99
CA ARG A 238 -13.09 15.06 13.72
C ARG A 238 -11.90 15.69 13.01
N ASP A 239 -12.12 16.13 11.78
CA ASP A 239 -11.11 16.80 10.97
C ASP A 239 -11.77 17.85 10.07
N GLU A 240 -11.17 19.04 9.96
CA GLU A 240 -11.74 20.17 9.23
C GLU A 240 -11.81 19.93 7.71
N ASN A 241 -11.03 19.00 7.16
CA ASN A 241 -11.01 18.70 5.73
C ASN A 241 -12.16 17.81 5.27
N TYR A 242 -12.86 17.16 6.21
CA TYR A 242 -13.91 16.20 5.93
C TYR A 242 -15.21 16.61 6.61
N LEU A 243 -16.32 16.53 5.88
CA LEU A 243 -17.66 16.61 6.48
C LEU A 243 -17.91 15.40 7.39
N GLN A 244 -17.41 14.22 6.99
CA GLN A 244 -17.43 13.00 7.79
C GLN A 244 -16.16 12.20 7.51
N CYS A 245 -15.52 11.69 8.56
CA CYS A 245 -14.37 10.80 8.48
C CYS A 245 -14.58 9.67 9.49
N ILE A 246 -14.81 8.45 9.01
CA ILE A 246 -15.17 7.32 9.86
C ILE A 246 -14.25 6.16 9.54
N LEU A 247 -13.60 5.61 10.56
CA LEU A 247 -12.87 4.36 10.48
C LEU A 247 -13.75 3.22 10.95
N TYR A 248 -13.75 2.17 10.16
CA TYR A 248 -14.31 0.88 10.51
C TYR A 248 -13.17 -0.12 10.66
N ALA A 249 -13.16 -0.87 11.76
CA ALA A 249 -12.16 -1.89 12.02
C ALA A 249 -12.84 -3.20 12.42
N LEU A 250 -12.42 -4.30 11.83
CA LEU A 250 -12.80 -5.65 12.25
C LEU A 250 -11.54 -6.39 12.67
N ARG A 251 -11.55 -6.99 13.86
CA ARG A 251 -10.46 -7.85 14.33
C ARG A 251 -10.45 -9.16 13.54
N VAL A 252 -9.30 -9.53 12.97
CA VAL A 252 -9.19 -10.67 12.04
C VAL A 252 -8.42 -11.85 12.61
#